data_AF-A0A5D0ULM0-F1
#
_entry.id   AF-A0A5D0ULM0-F1
#
_cell.length_a   1.000
_cell.length_b   1.000
_cell.length_c   1.000
_cell.angle_alpha   90.00
_cell.angle_beta   90.00
_cell.angle_gamma   90.00
#
_symmetry.space_group_name_H-M   'P 1'
#
loop_
_entity.id
_entity.type
_entity.pdbx_description
1 polymer ?
#
loop_
_entity_poly.entity_id
_entity_poly.type
_entity_poly.pdbx_seq_one_letter_code
_entity_poly.pdbx_strand_id
1 'polypeptide(L)'
;MEDTSKIDETWRELVNDAPGWWSGDPVIRAAYEHPTLRALFPFPTHGTLRFYRTAPPPWPTDPADQLPFIVCGGPPYQIFTAGYGQLVGEANAAEEAVTLLVASLPDPAASS
;
A
#
# COMPACT_ATOMS: atom_id res chain seq x y z
N MET A 1 -7.99 -17.42 -8.70
CA MET A 1 -7.23 -16.86 -9.84
C MET A 1 -7.74 -15.47 -10.22
N GLU A 2 -8.97 -15.09 -9.84
CA GLU A 2 -9.56 -13.76 -10.08
C GLU A 2 -8.86 -12.63 -9.32
N ASP A 3 -8.38 -12.86 -8.09
CA ASP A 3 -7.74 -11.80 -7.29
C ASP A 3 -6.43 -11.28 -7.90
N THR A 4 -5.61 -12.16 -8.48
CA THR A 4 -4.34 -11.77 -9.10
C THR A 4 -4.56 -10.88 -10.34
N SER A 5 -5.59 -11.16 -11.14
CA SER A 5 -5.95 -10.29 -12.27
C SER A 5 -6.35 -8.92 -11.77
N LYS A 6 -7.22 -8.87 -10.76
CA LYS A 6 -7.72 -7.61 -10.20
C LYS A 6 -6.62 -6.77 -9.55
N ILE A 7 -5.67 -7.40 -8.86
CA ILE A 7 -4.49 -6.72 -8.31
C ILE A 7 -3.68 -6.07 -9.44
N ASP A 8 -3.39 -6.83 -10.50
CA ASP A 8 -2.58 -6.34 -11.61
C ASP A 8 -3.28 -5.24 -12.41
N GLU A 9 -4.58 -5.38 -12.67
CA GLU A 9 -5.43 -4.35 -13.29
C GLU A 9 -5.45 -3.07 -12.46
N THR A 10 -5.67 -3.18 -11.14
CA THR A 10 -5.71 -2.01 -10.24
C THR A 10 -4.36 -1.30 -10.19
N TRP A 11 -3.25 -2.05 -10.15
CA TRP A 11 -1.91 -1.46 -10.24
C TRP A 11 -1.69 -0.73 -11.55
N ARG A 12 -2.09 -1.32 -12.68
CA ARG A 12 -1.96 -0.69 -13.99
C ARG A 12 -2.76 0.61 -14.07
N GLU A 13 -4.00 0.60 -13.59
CA GLU A 13 -4.84 1.81 -13.53
C GLU A 13 -4.18 2.87 -12.64
N LEU A 14 -3.68 2.48 -11.47
CA LEU A 14 -3.09 3.42 -10.51
C LEU A 14 -1.78 4.04 -11.02
N VAL A 15 -0.96 3.30 -11.77
CA VAL A 15 0.32 3.81 -12.29
C VAL A 15 0.12 4.64 -13.56
N ASN A 16 -0.82 4.27 -14.43
CA ASN A 16 -1.00 4.95 -15.73
C ASN A 16 -2.03 6.08 -15.67
N ASP A 17 -3.10 5.92 -14.89
CA ASP A 17 -4.30 6.74 -14.92
C ASP A 17 -4.76 7.17 -13.50
N ALA A 18 -3.81 7.28 -12.56
CA ALA A 18 -4.10 7.67 -11.18
C ALA A 18 -4.96 8.95 -11.12
N PRO A 19 -6.11 8.94 -10.43
CA PRO A 19 -7.01 10.07 -10.41
C PRO A 19 -6.51 11.19 -9.49
N GLY A 20 -6.72 12.44 -9.92
CA GLY A 20 -6.53 13.62 -9.08
C GLY A 20 -5.09 13.80 -8.61
N TRP A 21 -4.91 14.08 -7.32
CA TRP A 21 -3.60 14.40 -6.75
C TRP A 21 -2.66 13.17 -6.62
N TRP A 22 -3.18 11.96 -6.83
CA TRP A 22 -2.37 10.74 -6.92
C TRP A 22 -1.61 10.63 -8.25
N SER A 23 -2.00 11.41 -9.26
CA SER A 23 -1.36 11.36 -10.59
C SER A 23 0.11 11.75 -10.48
N GLY A 24 1.01 10.82 -10.80
CA GLY A 24 2.46 11.03 -10.69
C GLY A 24 3.00 10.99 -9.26
N ASP A 25 2.24 10.49 -8.28
CA ASP A 25 2.73 10.34 -6.91
C ASP A 25 3.92 9.35 -6.88
N PRO A 26 5.09 9.75 -6.33
CA PRO A 26 6.29 8.92 -6.36
C PRO A 26 6.16 7.66 -5.49
N VAL A 27 5.30 7.66 -4.46
CA VAL A 27 5.05 6.50 -3.61
C VAL A 27 4.32 5.40 -4.37
N ILE A 28 3.35 5.78 -5.23
CA ILE A 28 2.64 4.81 -6.09
C ILE A 28 3.63 4.08 -6.99
N ARG A 29 4.50 4.84 -7.66
CA ARG A 29 5.50 4.26 -8.57
C ARG A 29 6.51 3.38 -7.83
N ALA A 30 7.07 3.87 -6.73
CA ALA A 30 8.02 3.11 -5.92
C ALA A 30 7.39 1.81 -5.38
N ALA A 31 6.13 1.86 -4.95
CA ALA A 31 5.42 0.68 -4.46
C ALA A 31 5.14 -0.33 -5.58
N TYR A 32 4.79 0.13 -6.78
CA TYR A 32 4.60 -0.73 -7.94
C TYR A 32 5.90 -1.43 -8.38
N GLU A 33 7.04 -0.75 -8.28
CA GLU A 33 8.35 -1.31 -8.63
C GLU A 33 8.82 -2.38 -7.63
N HIS A 34 8.29 -2.40 -6.39
CA HIS A 34 8.65 -3.39 -5.37
C HIS A 34 7.82 -4.68 -5.49
N PRO A 35 8.42 -5.85 -5.81
CA PRO A 35 7.68 -7.09 -6.09
C PRO A 35 6.73 -7.53 -4.97
N THR A 36 7.13 -7.39 -3.70
CA THR A 36 6.30 -7.75 -2.54
C THR A 36 5.02 -6.92 -2.46
N LEU A 37 5.08 -5.62 -2.74
CA LEU A 37 3.91 -4.75 -2.70
C LEU A 37 3.07 -4.89 -3.97
N ARG A 38 3.71 -5.12 -5.12
CA ARG A 38 3.00 -5.42 -6.38
C ARG A 38 2.13 -6.67 -6.29
N ALA A 39 2.48 -7.62 -5.41
CA ALA A 39 1.66 -8.79 -5.13
C ALA A 39 0.47 -8.53 -4.20
N LEU A 40 0.38 -7.34 -3.60
CA LEU A 40 -0.72 -6.92 -2.73
C LEU A 40 -1.69 -6.01 -3.49
N PHE A 41 -2.93 -5.96 -3.03
CA PHE A 41 -3.94 -5.05 -3.57
C PHE A 41 -3.69 -3.62 -3.07
N PRO A 42 -3.43 -2.65 -3.96
CA PRO A 42 -3.21 -1.27 -3.57
C PRO A 42 -4.55 -0.56 -3.33
N PHE A 43 -4.60 0.27 -2.29
CA PHE A 43 -5.79 1.05 -1.95
C PHE A 43 -5.42 2.48 -1.54
N PRO A 44 -5.32 3.41 -2.51
CA PRO A 44 -5.12 4.82 -2.23
C PRO A 44 -6.38 5.43 -1.61
N THR A 45 -6.27 6.02 -0.43
CA THR A 45 -7.41 6.61 0.27
C THR A 45 -6.97 7.72 1.23
N HIS A 46 -7.65 8.86 1.22
CA HIS A 46 -7.47 9.95 2.21
C HIS A 46 -6.01 10.34 2.50
N GLY A 47 -5.17 10.49 1.49
CA GLY A 47 -3.77 10.81 1.73
C GLY A 47 -2.87 9.61 2.03
N THR A 48 -3.39 8.38 2.00
CA THR A 48 -2.64 7.17 2.37
C THR A 48 -2.64 6.12 1.28
N LEU A 49 -1.53 5.41 1.09
CA LEU A 49 -1.46 4.22 0.26
C LEU A 49 -1.48 2.99 1.16
N ARG A 50 -2.62 2.29 1.16
CA ARG A 50 -2.85 1.07 1.95
C ARG A 50 -2.72 -0.18 1.09
N PHE A 51 -2.51 -1.31 1.75
CA PHE A 51 -2.37 -2.61 1.11
C PHE A 51 -3.25 -3.66 1.78
N TYR A 52 -3.75 -4.59 0.96
CA TYR A 52 -4.51 -5.75 1.39
C TYR A 52 -3.99 -7.01 0.68
N ARG A 53 -4.12 -8.17 1.33
CA ARG A 53 -3.72 -9.46 0.72
C ARG A 53 -4.61 -9.86 -0.46
N THR A 54 -5.89 -9.51 -0.37
CA THR A 54 -6.91 -9.77 -1.39
C THR A 54 -7.67 -8.49 -1.69
N ALA A 55 -8.24 -8.39 -2.89
CA ALA A 55 -9.09 -7.26 -3.21
C ALA A 55 -10.32 -7.29 -2.27
N PRO A 56 -10.56 -6.26 -1.45
CA PRO A 56 -11.67 -6.30 -0.53
C PRO A 56 -13.00 -6.37 -1.29
N PRO A 57 -14.03 -7.05 -0.74
CA PRO A 57 -15.41 -6.85 -1.19
C PRO A 57 -15.79 -5.36 -1.08
N PRO A 58 -16.93 -4.91 -1.65
CA PRO A 58 -17.31 -3.48 -1.72
C PRO A 58 -17.28 -2.70 -0.38
N TRP A 59 -17.15 -3.39 0.75
CA TRP A 59 -16.86 -2.82 2.05
C TRP A 59 -15.73 -3.62 2.72
N PRO A 60 -14.63 -2.98 3.20
CA PRO A 60 -13.61 -3.68 3.99
C PRO A 60 -14.26 -4.17 5.27
N THR A 61 -14.48 -5.48 5.36
CA THR A 61 -15.31 -6.09 6.40
C THR A 61 -14.48 -6.56 7.59
N ASP A 62 -13.16 -6.68 7.44
CA ASP A 62 -12.29 -7.11 8.52
C ASP A 62 -11.02 -6.24 8.68
N PRO A 63 -10.77 -5.67 9.87
CA PRO A 63 -9.50 -5.02 10.18
C PRO A 63 -8.30 -6.00 10.16
N ALA A 64 -8.51 -7.32 10.21
CA ALA A 64 -7.44 -8.31 10.16
C ALA A 64 -6.66 -8.35 8.83
N ASP A 65 -7.27 -7.90 7.73
CA ASP A 65 -6.61 -7.83 6.42
C ASP A 65 -5.85 -6.53 6.17
N GLN A 66 -5.93 -5.57 7.11
CA GLN A 66 -5.19 -4.31 6.98
C GLN A 66 -3.70 -4.56 7.19
N LEU A 67 -2.92 -4.25 6.17
CA LEU A 67 -1.46 -4.22 6.28
C LEU A 67 -1.00 -2.82 6.71
N PRO A 68 0.26 -2.67 7.15
CA PRO A 68 0.91 -1.38 7.24
C PRO A 68 0.67 -0.53 5.98
N PHE A 69 0.73 0.80 6.13
CA PHE A 69 0.48 1.73 5.04
C PHE A 69 1.36 2.98 5.13
N ILE A 70 1.41 3.73 4.02
CA ILE A 70 2.20 4.96 3.91
C ILE A 70 1.23 6.16 3.89
N VAL A 71 1.56 7.20 4.63
CA VAL A 71 0.97 8.54 4.48
C VAL A 71 1.73 9.27 3.38
N CYS A 72 1.03 9.59 2.30
CA CYS A 72 1.49 10.29 1.11
C CYS A 72 1.19 11.80 1.21
N GLY A 73 1.58 12.56 0.18
CA GLY A 73 1.44 14.03 0.15
C GLY A 73 2.76 14.79 0.25
N GLY A 74 3.90 14.08 0.17
CA GLY A 74 5.25 14.63 0.17
C GLY A 74 6.05 14.25 1.43
N PRO A 75 7.37 14.46 1.41
CA PRO A 75 8.22 14.12 2.53
C PRO A 75 7.97 15.05 3.74
N PRO A 76 8.12 14.56 4.97
CA PRO A 76 8.44 13.16 5.28
C PRO A 76 7.22 12.23 5.09
N TYR A 77 7.45 11.10 4.42
CA TYR A 77 6.48 10.03 4.31
C TYR A 77 6.44 9.27 5.63
N GLN A 78 5.25 9.02 6.17
CA GLN A 78 5.10 8.34 7.45
C GLN A 78 4.55 6.92 7.23
N ILE A 79 5.13 5.94 7.90
CA ILE A 79 4.74 4.54 7.79
C ILE A 79 4.03 4.16 9.08
N PHE A 80 2.81 3.67 8.99
CA PHE A 80 2.03 3.22 10.14
C PHE A 80 1.73 1.74 10.03
N THR A 81 1.65 1.07 11.19
CA THR A 81 1.04 -0.26 11.28
C THR A 81 -0.46 -0.18 10.97
N ALA A 82 -1.09 -1.36 10.78
CA ALA A 82 -2.51 -1.48 10.53
C ALA A 82 -3.36 -0.62 11.48
N GLY A 83 -4.42 0.00 10.96
CA GLY A 83 -5.36 0.80 11.77
C GLY A 83 -4.80 2.05 12.43
N TYR A 84 -3.67 2.61 11.96
CA TYR A 84 -2.93 3.69 12.65
C TYR A 84 -2.44 3.29 14.06
N GLY A 85 -2.18 2.00 14.30
CA GLY A 85 -1.80 1.53 15.63
C GLY A 85 -0.50 2.12 16.16
N GLN A 86 0.55 2.18 15.33
CA GLN A 86 1.85 2.73 15.69
C GLN A 86 2.56 3.33 14.48
N LEU A 87 3.27 4.44 14.68
CA LEU A 87 4.25 4.96 13.72
C LEU A 87 5.47 4.02 13.70
N VAL A 88 5.71 3.39 12.57
CA VAL A 88 6.89 2.55 12.32
C VAL A 88 8.12 3.43 12.12
N GLY A 89 7.98 4.50 11.34
CA GLY A 89 9.06 5.40 11.00
C GLY A 89 8.67 6.40 9.93
N GLU A 90 9.65 7.21 9.53
CA GLU A 90 9.52 8.28 8.55
C GLU A 90 10.63 8.16 7.50
N ALA A 91 10.33 8.59 6.27
CA ALA A 91 11.26 8.53 5.14
C ALA A 91 11.21 9.83 4.33
N ASN A 92 12.35 10.26 3.79
CA ASN A 92 12.41 11.47 2.95
C ASN A 92 12.32 11.16 1.46
N ALA A 93 12.43 9.88 1.09
CA ALA A 93 12.25 9.37 -0.26
C ALA A 93 11.14 8.30 -0.33
N ALA A 94 10.50 8.17 -1.48
CA ALA A 94 9.39 7.23 -1.67
C ALA A 94 9.89 5.76 -1.60
N GLU A 95 11.07 5.50 -2.14
CA GLU A 95 11.73 4.20 -2.16
C GLU A 95 12.14 3.75 -0.74
N GLU A 96 12.60 4.70 0.08
CA GLU A 96 12.88 4.47 1.49
C GLU A 96 11.58 4.13 2.25
N ALA A 97 10.50 4.88 1.99
CA ALA A 97 9.21 4.64 2.62
C ALA A 97 8.66 3.25 2.29
N VAL A 98 8.78 2.85 1.02
CA VAL A 98 8.42 1.50 0.54
C VAL A 98 9.27 0.42 1.20
N THR A 99 10.57 0.64 1.32
CA THR A 99 11.47 -0.33 1.98
C THR A 99 11.12 -0.51 3.46
N LEU A 100 10.87 0.59 4.17
CA LEU A 100 10.39 0.59 5.57
C LEU A 100 9.05 -0.13 5.72
N LEU A 101 8.13 0.13 4.79
CA LEU A 101 6.82 -0.53 4.77
C LEU A 101 6.97 -2.05 4.61
N VAL A 102 7.74 -2.50 3.63
CA VAL A 102 7.96 -3.92 3.36
C VAL A 102 8.59 -4.63 4.55
N ALA A 103 9.58 -4.00 5.19
CA ALA A 103 10.21 -4.52 6.40
C ALA A 103 9.24 -4.63 7.60
N SER A 104 8.11 -3.93 7.55
CA SER A 104 7.09 -3.91 8.60
C SER A 104 5.91 -4.83 8.32
N LEU A 105 5.89 -5.49 7.16
CA LEU A 105 4.80 -6.40 6.82
C LEU A 105 4.80 -7.61 7.78
N PRO A 106 3.62 -8.04 8.24
CA PRO A 106 3.50 -9.26 9.03
C PRO A 106 3.89 -10.48 8.17
N ASP A 107 4.55 -11.44 8.80
CA ASP A 107 4.92 -12.70 8.15
C ASP A 107 3.67 -13.40 7.57
N PRO A 108 3.74 -13.96 6.35
CA PRO A 108 2.60 -14.66 5.76
C PRO A 108 2.09 -15.83 6.61
N ALA A 109 2.92 -16.44 7.47
CA ALA A 109 2.54 -17.53 8.37
C ALA A 109 1.95 -17.06 9.72
N ALA A 110 1.98 -15.76 10.04
CA ALA A 110 1.52 -15.24 11.33
C ALA A 110 -0.01 -15.13 11.47
N SER A 111 -0.77 -15.54 10.45
CA SER A 111 -2.23 -15.67 10.53
C SER A 111 -2.59 -17.12 10.92
N SER A 112 -2.48 -17.46 12.20
CA SER A 112 -3.05 -18.69 12.79
C SER A 112 -4.11 -18.35 13.82
#